data_AF-A0A957M8Q4-F1
#
_entry.id   AF-A0A957M8Q4-F1
#
_cell.length_a   1.000
_cell.length_b   1.000
_cell.length_c   1.000
_cell.angle_alpha   90.00
_cell.angle_beta   90.00
_cell.angle_gamma   90.00
#
_symmetry.space_group_name_H-M   'P 1'
#
loop_
_entity.id
_entity.type
_entity.pdbx_description
1 polymer ?
#
loop_
_entity_poly.entity_id
_entity_poly.type
_entity_poly.pdbx_seq_one_letter_code
_entity_poly.pdbx_strand_id
1 'polypeptide(L)'
;PGGNWSSYPPHKHDVHTVDAAGKLVEADLDETYYYKIDRPEGYAIQRVYTDADSPLHRAGYPIDAAIIARNDDVVLIPEGYHPVSSPVGYTTYYLNVLAGSAQSLAAQDDPEYAWVKGAYQGLDPRV
;
A
#
# COMPACT_ATOMS: atom_id res chain seq x y z
N PRO A 1 -11.72 7.34 4.86
CA PRO A 1 -12.58 7.84 5.96
C PRO A 1 -12.07 7.37 7.31
N GLY A 2 -12.41 8.07 8.40
CA GLY A 2 -11.96 7.66 9.75
C GLY A 2 -12.37 6.23 10.10
N GLY A 3 -11.49 5.51 10.78
CA GLY A 3 -11.70 4.10 11.19
C GLY A 3 -11.58 3.07 10.06
N ASN A 4 -11.23 3.48 8.84
CA ASN A 4 -11.13 2.59 7.69
C ASN A 4 -9.68 2.32 7.29
N TRP A 5 -9.53 1.30 6.45
CA TRP A 5 -8.27 0.93 5.80
C TRP A 5 -8.33 1.25 4.31
N SER A 6 -7.18 1.56 3.73
CA SER A 6 -6.99 1.78 2.30
C SER A 6 -5.64 1.22 1.86
N SER A 7 -5.44 1.09 0.55
CA SER A 7 -4.39 0.21 0.01
C SER A 7 -4.45 -1.19 0.66
N TYR A 8 -5.68 -1.68 0.87
CA TYR A 8 -6.00 -2.90 1.60
C TYR A 8 -7.00 -3.79 0.80
N PRO A 9 -6.81 -5.12 0.74
CA PRO A 9 -5.68 -5.86 1.30
C PRO A 9 -4.33 -5.39 0.71
N PRO A 10 -3.23 -5.62 1.44
CA PRO A 10 -1.93 -5.09 1.08
C PRO A 10 -1.55 -5.51 -0.34
N HIS A 11 -0.93 -4.62 -1.11
CA HIS A 11 -0.41 -4.91 -2.45
C HIS A 11 0.95 -4.26 -2.65
N LYS A 12 1.70 -4.75 -3.63
CA LYS A 12 3.04 -4.28 -4.00
C LYS A 12 3.18 -4.09 -5.51
N HIS A 13 4.17 -3.28 -5.86
CA HIS A 13 4.57 -2.92 -7.22
C HIS A 13 6.11 -2.86 -7.30
N ASP A 14 6.80 -3.94 -6.94
CA ASP A 14 8.27 -3.92 -6.76
C ASP A 14 9.02 -4.88 -7.70
N VAL A 15 8.31 -5.60 -8.56
CA VAL A 15 8.91 -6.45 -9.59
C VAL A 15 8.15 -6.34 -10.91
N HIS A 16 8.87 -6.07 -12.00
CA HIS A 16 8.31 -6.06 -13.34
C HIS A 16 8.06 -7.49 -13.81
N THR A 17 6.80 -7.92 -13.80
CA THR A 17 6.39 -9.28 -14.16
C THR A 17 5.37 -9.27 -15.28
N VAL A 18 5.61 -10.09 -16.31
CA VAL A 18 4.66 -10.34 -17.40
C VAL A 18 4.24 -11.80 -17.43
N ASP A 19 3.01 -12.09 -17.84
CA ASP A 19 2.54 -13.46 -18.03
C ASP A 19 3.07 -14.08 -19.35
N ALA A 20 2.74 -15.35 -19.60
CA ALA A 20 3.17 -16.07 -20.80
C ALA A 20 2.68 -15.46 -22.12
N ALA A 21 1.63 -14.63 -22.08
CA ALA A 21 1.11 -13.89 -23.24
C ALA A 21 1.71 -12.48 -23.36
N GLY A 22 2.64 -12.11 -22.48
CA GLY A 22 3.28 -10.80 -22.46
C GLY A 22 2.43 -9.70 -21.80
N LYS A 23 1.35 -10.05 -21.10
CA LYS A 23 0.55 -9.07 -20.35
C LYS A 23 1.23 -8.72 -19.03
N LEU A 24 1.34 -7.43 -18.73
CA LEU A 24 1.87 -6.94 -17.46
C LEU A 24 0.98 -7.40 -16.28
N VAL A 25 1.58 -8.13 -15.35
CA VAL A 25 0.96 -8.64 -14.12
C VAL A 25 1.31 -7.73 -12.94
N GLU A 26 2.57 -7.30 -12.87
CA GLU A 26 3.08 -6.38 -11.85
C GLU A 26 4.05 -5.41 -12.52
N ALA A 27 3.93 -4.13 -12.19
CA ALA A 27 4.92 -3.12 -12.55
C ALA A 27 5.90 -2.94 -11.39
N ASP A 28 7.18 -2.74 -11.71
CA ASP A 28 8.18 -2.22 -10.76
C ASP A 28 8.10 -0.69 -10.75
N LEU A 29 7.66 -0.12 -9.63
CA LEU A 29 7.35 1.30 -9.42
C LEU A 29 7.78 1.74 -8.02
N ASP A 30 8.56 2.82 -7.95
CA ASP A 30 8.67 3.60 -6.71
C ASP A 30 7.35 4.33 -6.47
N GLU A 31 6.86 4.37 -5.23
CA GLU A 31 5.65 5.09 -4.86
C GLU A 31 5.88 6.04 -3.69
N THR A 32 5.29 7.24 -3.77
CA THR A 32 5.29 8.22 -2.67
C THR A 32 3.88 8.57 -2.28
N TYR A 33 3.64 8.75 -0.97
CA TYR A 33 2.36 9.15 -0.40
C TYR A 33 2.53 10.49 0.31
N TYR A 34 1.87 11.53 -0.18
CA TYR A 34 1.78 12.83 0.50
C TYR A 34 0.45 12.93 1.26
N TYR A 35 0.52 13.08 2.58
CA TYR A 35 -0.64 13.00 3.46
C TYR A 35 -1.29 14.35 3.74
N LYS A 36 -2.62 14.39 3.74
CA LYS A 36 -3.43 15.45 4.35
C LYS A 36 -4.37 14.84 5.37
N ILE A 37 -4.51 15.51 6.51
CA ILE A 37 -5.40 15.08 7.59
C ILE A 37 -6.25 16.28 8.00
N ASP A 38 -7.56 16.06 8.15
CA ASP A 38 -8.54 17.11 8.41
C ASP A 38 -8.34 17.84 9.76
N ARG A 39 -7.69 17.19 10.73
CA ARG A 39 -7.32 17.78 12.03
C ARG A 39 -5.82 17.75 12.27
N PRO A 40 -5.24 18.82 12.85
CA PRO A 40 -3.79 18.97 12.99
C PRO A 40 -3.14 17.96 13.93
N GLU A 41 -3.86 17.46 14.94
CA GLU A 41 -3.41 16.41 15.86
C GLU A 41 -3.57 14.98 15.30
N GLY A 42 -4.22 14.85 14.14
CA GLY A 42 -4.48 13.57 13.50
C GLY A 42 -3.23 12.94 12.89
N TYR A 43 -3.34 11.65 12.60
CA TYR A 43 -2.29 10.85 11.97
C TYR A 43 -2.90 9.68 11.19
N ALA A 44 -2.12 9.09 10.29
CA ALA A 44 -2.36 7.81 9.67
C ALA A 44 -1.29 6.81 10.12
N ILE A 45 -1.64 5.53 10.17
CA ILE A 45 -0.65 4.45 10.36
C ILE A 45 -0.46 3.78 9.01
N GLN A 46 0.76 3.81 8.48
CA GLN A 46 1.13 3.07 7.28
C GLN A 46 2.14 2.00 7.65
N ARG A 47 1.89 0.75 7.28
CA ARG A 47 2.91 -0.30 7.37
C ARG A 47 3.56 -0.42 5.99
N VAL A 48 4.88 -0.47 5.92
CA VAL A 48 5.62 -0.83 4.70
C VAL A 48 6.43 -2.08 5.02
N TYR A 49 6.24 -3.15 4.24
CA TYR A 49 6.97 -4.40 4.47
C TYR A 49 7.21 -5.20 3.20
N THR A 50 8.35 -5.87 3.11
CA THR A 50 8.79 -6.64 1.93
C THR A 50 8.71 -8.15 2.19
N ASP A 51 8.25 -8.92 1.20
CA ASP A 51 8.41 -10.37 1.19
C ASP A 51 9.83 -10.79 0.74
N ALA A 52 10.10 -12.08 0.67
CA ALA A 52 11.39 -12.62 0.24
C ALA A 52 11.67 -12.44 -1.28
N ASP A 53 10.65 -12.10 -2.07
CA ASP A 53 10.74 -11.90 -3.51
C ASP A 53 10.99 -10.43 -3.89
N SER A 54 10.90 -9.49 -2.94
CA SER A 54 11.35 -8.11 -3.11
C SER A 54 12.86 -8.04 -3.43
N PRO A 55 13.27 -7.27 -4.45
CA PRO A 55 14.69 -7.02 -4.74
C PRO A 55 15.50 -6.46 -3.55
N LEU A 56 14.98 -5.49 -2.80
CA LEU A 56 15.61 -4.95 -1.59
C LEU A 56 15.79 -6.01 -0.50
N HIS A 57 14.78 -6.85 -0.27
CA HIS A 57 14.90 -7.95 0.70
C HIS A 57 16.03 -8.90 0.28
N ARG A 58 16.05 -9.33 -0.99
CA ARG A 58 17.12 -10.20 -1.52
C ARG A 58 18.51 -9.55 -1.47
N ALA A 59 18.58 -8.22 -1.55
CA ALA A 59 19.81 -7.46 -1.39
C ALA A 59 20.28 -7.34 0.07
N GLY A 60 19.54 -7.89 1.04
CA GLY A 60 19.86 -7.87 2.46
C GLY A 60 19.28 -6.67 3.22
N TYR A 61 18.31 -5.96 2.62
CA TYR A 61 17.66 -4.79 3.20
C TYR A 61 16.13 -4.99 3.31
N PRO A 62 15.66 -6.00 4.08
CA PRO A 62 14.24 -6.18 4.28
C PRO A 62 13.63 -4.97 4.98
N ILE A 63 12.38 -4.65 4.64
CA ILE A 63 11.59 -3.62 5.31
C ILE A 63 10.48 -4.32 6.09
N ASP A 64 10.30 -3.93 7.35
CA ASP A 64 9.04 -4.09 8.10
C ASP A 64 8.95 -2.92 9.08
N ALA A 65 8.24 -1.87 8.67
CA ALA A 65 8.15 -0.62 9.39
C ALA A 65 6.70 -0.17 9.54
N ALA A 66 6.32 0.22 10.76
CA ALA A 66 5.10 0.95 11.02
C ALA A 66 5.43 2.45 11.14
N ILE A 67 4.81 3.25 10.28
CA ILE A 67 5.04 4.68 10.11
C ILE A 67 3.80 5.43 10.61
N ILE A 68 4.02 6.46 11.42
CA ILE A 68 2.98 7.41 11.82
C ILE A 68 3.12 8.64 10.92
N ALA A 69 2.28 8.73 9.89
CA ALA A 69 2.25 9.87 8.97
C ALA A 69 1.28 10.93 9.47
N ARG A 70 1.72 12.19 9.54
CA ARG A 70 0.91 13.35 9.94
C ARG A 70 0.55 14.19 8.72
N ASN A 71 -0.26 15.23 8.97
CA ASN A 71 -0.60 16.19 7.94
C ASN A 71 0.67 16.82 7.35
N ASP A 72 0.74 16.86 6.02
CA ASP A 72 1.86 17.33 5.19
C ASP A 72 3.12 16.46 5.20
N ASP A 73 3.09 15.27 5.81
CA ASP A 73 4.18 14.30 5.70
C ASP A 73 4.20 13.61 4.33
N VAL A 74 5.39 13.17 3.92
CA VAL A 74 5.59 12.29 2.76
C VAL A 74 6.19 10.98 3.24
N VAL A 75 5.61 9.86 2.80
CA VAL A 75 6.18 8.52 2.96
C VAL A 75 6.64 8.01 1.60
N LEU A 76 7.88 7.53 1.54
CA LEU A 76 8.43 6.82 0.38
C LEU A 76 8.26 5.31 0.60
N ILE A 77 7.75 4.63 -0.43
CA ILE A 77 7.66 3.18 -0.50
C ILE A 77 8.58 2.75 -1.64
N PRO A 78 9.81 2.32 -1.31
CA PRO A 78 10.74 1.87 -2.34
C PRO A 78 10.33 0.50 -2.88
N GLU A 79 9.86 -0.41 -2.01
CA GLU A 79 9.37 -1.74 -2.38
C GLU A 79 8.40 -2.27 -1.32
N GLY A 80 7.69 -3.35 -1.65
CA GLY A 80 6.86 -4.10 -0.73
C GLY A 80 5.42 -3.60 -0.59
N TYR A 81 4.73 -4.23 0.35
CA TYR A 81 3.34 -4.03 0.68
C TYR A 81 3.14 -2.80 1.59
N HIS A 82 2.14 -1.98 1.28
CA HIS A 82 2.02 -0.65 1.91
C HIS A 82 0.59 -0.23 2.33
N PRO A 83 -0.10 -1.01 3.19
CA PRO A 83 -1.46 -0.68 3.64
C PRO A 83 -1.48 0.54 4.57
N VAL A 84 -2.59 1.28 4.53
CA VAL A 84 -2.82 2.48 5.35
C VAL A 84 -4.07 2.30 6.22
N SER A 85 -3.98 2.68 7.49
CA SER A 85 -5.10 2.74 8.43
C SER A 85 -5.32 4.17 8.90
N SER A 86 -6.58 4.61 8.87
CA SER A 86 -7.02 5.90 9.40
C SER A 86 -7.65 5.70 10.77
N PRO A 87 -7.16 6.38 11.84
CA PRO A 87 -7.81 6.37 13.14
C PRO A 87 -9.26 6.87 13.07
N VAL A 88 -10.10 6.41 13.99
CA VAL A 88 -11.50 6.86 14.11
C VAL A 88 -11.52 8.35 14.46
N GLY A 89 -12.39 9.13 13.80
CA GLY A 89 -12.54 10.57 14.04
C GLY A 89 -11.61 11.48 13.22
N TYR A 90 -10.72 10.91 12.42
CA TYR A 90 -9.81 11.65 11.53
C TYR A 90 -9.99 11.21 10.08
N THR A 91 -10.16 12.17 9.18
CA THR A 91 -10.21 11.90 7.75
C THR A 91 -8.81 11.94 7.19
N THR A 92 -8.29 10.79 6.80
CA THR A 92 -7.00 10.67 6.10
C THR A 92 -7.21 10.75 4.59
N TYR A 93 -6.46 11.63 3.94
CA TYR A 93 -6.25 11.69 2.50
C TYR A 93 -4.76 11.50 2.21
N TYR A 94 -4.44 10.87 1.10
CA TYR A 94 -3.09 10.89 0.54
C TYR A 94 -3.14 11.01 -0.98
N LEU A 95 -2.20 11.78 -1.51
CA LEU A 95 -1.91 11.82 -2.94
C LEU A 95 -0.72 10.88 -3.18
N ASN A 96 -0.93 9.89 -4.04
CA ASN A 96 0.14 8.99 -4.46
C ASN A 96 0.72 9.38 -5.83
N VAL A 97 2.04 9.28 -5.95
CA VAL A 97 2.78 9.47 -7.19
C VAL A 97 3.67 8.25 -7.40
N LEU A 98 3.50 7.60 -8.55
CA LEU A 98 4.26 6.42 -8.95
C LEU A 98 5.08 6.69 -10.20
N ALA A 99 6.28 6.13 -10.26
CA ALA A 99 7.10 6.12 -11.46
C ALA A 99 7.98 4.86 -11.51
N GLY A 100 8.20 4.34 -12.71
CA GLY A 100 9.09 3.19 -12.88
C GLY A 100 8.93 2.54 -14.24
N SER A 101 8.98 1.21 -14.24
CA SER A 101 9.15 0.36 -15.43
C SER A 101 8.01 0.44 -16.47
N ALA A 102 6.81 0.88 -16.09
CA ALA A 102 5.67 0.98 -16.99
C ALA A 102 4.67 2.07 -16.55
N GLN A 103 3.96 2.67 -17.49
CA GLN A 103 2.81 3.54 -17.20
C GLN A 103 1.57 2.68 -16.89
N SER A 104 1.55 2.06 -15.72
CA SER A 104 0.49 1.15 -15.26
C SER A 104 0.40 1.17 -13.73
N LEU A 105 -0.71 0.69 -13.18
CA LEU A 105 -0.88 0.42 -11.73
C LEU A 105 -1.08 -1.09 -11.51
N ALA A 106 -0.44 -1.93 -12.32
CA ALA A 106 -0.50 -3.38 -12.17
C ALA A 106 0.24 -3.78 -10.88
N ALA A 107 -0.48 -4.40 -9.95
CA ALA A 107 -0.03 -4.78 -8.60
C ALA A 107 -0.21 -6.27 -8.35
N GLN A 108 0.52 -6.79 -7.36
CA GLN A 108 0.16 -8.05 -6.71
C GLN A 108 -0.29 -7.83 -5.28
N ASP A 109 -1.41 -8.43 -4.92
CA ASP A 109 -1.86 -8.50 -3.54
C ASP A 109 -0.94 -9.44 -2.73
N ASP A 110 -0.85 -9.20 -1.43
CA ASP A 110 -0.24 -10.15 -0.51
C ASP A 110 -1.07 -11.44 -0.46
N PRO A 111 -0.52 -12.60 -0.87
CA PRO A 111 -1.25 -13.86 -0.85
C PRO A 111 -1.79 -14.25 0.53
N GLU A 112 -1.14 -13.82 1.62
CA GLU A 112 -1.57 -14.10 3.00
C GLU A 112 -2.89 -13.39 3.34
N TYR A 113 -3.15 -12.23 2.73
CA TYR A 113 -4.33 -11.40 3.01
C TYR A 113 -5.31 -11.31 1.82
N ALA A 114 -4.99 -11.88 0.66
CA ALA A 114 -5.82 -11.81 -0.55
C ALA A 114 -7.25 -12.34 -0.34
N TRP A 115 -7.43 -13.29 0.60
CA TRP A 115 -8.75 -13.84 0.97
C TRP A 115 -9.76 -12.77 1.41
N VAL A 116 -9.30 -11.62 1.92
CA VAL A 116 -10.12 -10.49 2.37
C VAL A 116 -11.05 -10.00 1.24
N LYS A 117 -10.57 -9.95 -0.01
CA LYS A 117 -11.40 -9.53 -1.16
C LYS A 117 -12.61 -10.45 -1.36
N GLY A 118 -12.47 -11.73 -1.04
CA GLY A 118 -13.56 -12.70 -1.09
C GLY A 118 -14.54 -12.59 0.10
N ALA A 119 -14.10 -12.04 1.24
CA ALA A 119 -14.90 -11.96 2.46
C ALA A 119 -15.84 -10.73 2.49
N TYR A 120 -15.44 -9.60 1.91
CA TYR A 120 -16.23 -8.36 1.88
C TYR A 120 -17.09 -8.25 0.62
N GLN A 121 -18.13 -9.08 0.53
CA GLN A 121 -19.07 -9.09 -0.61
C GLN A 121 -20.31 -8.20 -0.38
N GLY A 122 -20.45 -7.61 0.81
CA GLY A 122 -21.60 -6.79 1.18
C GLY A 122 -21.40 -6.09 2.52
N LEU A 123 -22.40 -5.31 2.93
CA LEU A 123 -22.42 -4.71 4.26
C LEU A 123 -22.51 -5.83 5.30
N ASP A 124 -21.63 -5.80 6.30
CA ASP A 124 -21.73 -6.73 7.43
C ASP A 124 -23.07 -6.48 8.15
N PRO A 125 -23.90 -7.52 8.41
CA PRO A 125 -25.22 -7.32 9.01
C PRO A 125 -25.19 -6.76 10.44
N ARG A 126 -24.02 -6.66 11.06
CA ARG A 126 -23.81 -6.05 12.37
C ARG A 126 -23.58 -4.52 12.30
N VAL A 127 -23.40 -3.95 11.11
CA VAL A 127 -23.28 -2.49 10.87
C VAL A 127 -24.51 -1.93 10.16
#